data_AF-A0A944DXX7-F1
#
_entry.id   AF-A0A944DXX7-F1
#
_cell.length_a   1.000
_cell.length_b   1.000
_cell.length_c   1.000
_cell.angle_alpha   90.00
_cell.angle_beta   90.00
_cell.angle_gamma   90.00
#
_symmetry.space_group_name_H-M   'P 1'
#
loop_
_entity.id
_entity.type
_entity.pdbx_description
1 polymer ?
#
loop_
_entity_poly.entity_id
_entity_poly.type
_entity_poly.pdbx_seq_one_letter_code
_entity_poly.pdbx_strand_id
1 'polypeptide(L)'
;MIADAEDLVHDWESIRQGYFPGEPDATLLECVEQLRVARAAVPRDPDVAAFFTLGLVLMYGHAMEADPEVADEAAKALLAAASDPAVVNRACGHETHPCDDSDVDGQLESFEMLLSLLAGDSEYEWEDLDRKGQEPQEESRWRCPHNVAGFARWAAAAIG
;
A
#
# COMPACT_ATOMS: atom_id res chain seq x y z
N MET A 1 -3.64 14.16 7.10
CA MET A 1 -4.26 13.25 8.09
C MET A 1 -5.40 12.55 7.39
N ILE A 2 -5.31 11.23 7.31
CA ILE A 2 -6.29 10.38 6.65
C ILE A 2 -7.39 10.14 7.69
N ALA A 3 -8.63 10.49 7.36
CA ALA A 3 -9.74 10.29 8.28
C ALA A 3 -9.96 8.77 8.47
N ASP A 4 -10.24 8.36 9.70
CA ASP A 4 -10.58 6.98 10.06
C ASP A 4 -9.51 5.95 9.63
N ALA A 5 -8.23 6.36 9.60
CA ALA A 5 -7.14 5.53 9.11
C ALA A 5 -6.98 4.22 9.87
N GLU A 6 -7.13 4.24 11.20
CA GLU A 6 -7.07 3.03 12.04
C GLU A 6 -8.19 2.04 11.66
N ASP A 7 -9.42 2.54 11.50
CA ASP A 7 -10.57 1.72 11.11
C ASP A 7 -10.37 1.12 9.71
N LEU A 8 -9.88 1.92 8.75
CA LEU A 8 -9.57 1.45 7.40
C LEU A 8 -8.49 0.34 7.42
N VAL A 9 -7.41 0.53 8.17
CA VAL A 9 -6.35 -0.47 8.29
C VAL A 9 -6.88 -1.75 8.92
N HIS A 10 -7.69 -1.64 9.97
CA HIS A 10 -8.32 -2.78 10.62
C HIS A 10 -9.25 -3.56 9.66
N ASP A 11 -10.05 -2.86 8.87
CA ASP A 11 -10.94 -3.46 7.89
C ASP A 11 -10.15 -4.17 6.78
N TRP A 12 -9.12 -3.54 6.23
CA TRP A 12 -8.28 -4.14 5.18
C TRP A 12 -7.52 -5.36 5.67
N GLU A 13 -7.01 -5.32 6.90
CA GLU A 13 -6.36 -6.48 7.51
C GLU A 13 -7.37 -7.60 7.77
N SER A 14 -8.60 -7.26 8.21
CA SER A 14 -9.68 -8.23 8.35
C SER A 14 -10.09 -8.87 7.02
N ILE A 15 -10.05 -8.11 5.91
CA ILE A 15 -10.27 -8.63 4.56
C ILE A 15 -9.15 -9.59 4.18
N ARG A 16 -7.88 -9.19 4.38
CA ARG A 16 -6.71 -10.04 4.10
C ARG A 16 -6.76 -11.37 4.86
N GLN A 17 -7.22 -11.34 6.10
CA GLN A 17 -7.34 -12.54 6.94
C GLN A 17 -8.62 -13.35 6.68
N GLY A 18 -9.58 -12.82 5.90
CA GLY A 18 -10.85 -13.48 5.59
C GLY A 18 -11.89 -13.45 6.72
N TYR A 19 -11.78 -12.51 7.65
CA TYR A 19 -12.71 -12.35 8.79
C TYR A 19 -13.55 -11.07 8.73
N PHE A 20 -13.45 -10.30 7.65
CA PHE A 20 -14.22 -9.07 7.49
C PHE A 20 -15.74 -9.34 7.47
N PRO A 21 -16.53 -8.71 8.37
CA PRO A 21 -17.96 -8.96 8.47
C PRO A 21 -18.81 -8.19 7.44
N GLY A 22 -18.20 -7.28 6.70
CA GLY A 22 -18.88 -6.40 5.73
C GLY A 22 -18.87 -6.94 4.30
N GLU A 23 -18.90 -6.01 3.34
CA GLU A 23 -18.88 -6.28 1.90
C GLU A 23 -17.47 -6.03 1.35
N PRO A 24 -16.59 -7.04 1.24
CA PRO A 24 -15.17 -6.83 0.94
C PRO A 24 -14.95 -6.24 -0.46
N ASP A 25 -15.77 -6.59 -1.44
CA ASP A 25 -15.72 -5.98 -2.79
C ASP A 25 -16.04 -4.48 -2.75
N ALA A 26 -17.01 -4.07 -1.93
CA ALA A 26 -17.37 -2.67 -1.78
C ALA A 26 -16.24 -1.87 -1.12
N THR A 27 -15.63 -2.42 -0.05
CA THR A 27 -14.48 -1.81 0.63
C THR A 27 -13.26 -1.70 -0.30
N LEU A 28 -13.02 -2.72 -1.12
CA LEU A 28 -11.95 -2.71 -2.12
C LEU A 28 -12.16 -1.60 -3.16
N LEU A 29 -13.38 -1.48 -3.71
CA LEU A 29 -13.72 -0.43 -4.67
C LEU A 29 -13.70 0.98 -4.06
N GLU A 30 -14.08 1.12 -2.79
CA GLU A 30 -13.94 2.39 -2.08
C GLU A 30 -12.46 2.78 -1.96
N CYS A 31 -11.57 1.84 -1.63
CA CYS A 31 -10.13 2.08 -1.60
C CYS A 31 -9.58 2.48 -3.00
N VAL A 32 -10.08 1.85 -4.08
CA VAL A 32 -9.76 2.24 -5.46
C VAL A 32 -10.15 3.69 -5.74
N GLU A 33 -11.35 4.11 -5.34
CA GLU A 33 -11.81 5.48 -5.56
C GLU A 33 -11.01 6.49 -4.74
N GLN A 34 -10.71 6.20 -3.47
CA GLN A 34 -9.87 7.05 -2.64
C GLN A 34 -8.45 7.22 -3.22
N LEU A 35 -7.87 6.15 -3.77
CA LEU A 35 -6.59 6.23 -4.47
C LEU A 35 -6.66 7.16 -5.69
N ARG A 36 -7.74 7.10 -6.48
CA ARG A 36 -7.94 7.99 -7.63
C ARG A 36 -8.03 9.45 -7.19
N VAL A 37 -8.81 9.72 -6.14
CA VAL A 37 -8.95 11.06 -5.55
C VAL A 37 -7.59 11.57 -5.05
N ALA A 38 -6.87 10.76 -4.28
CA ALA A 38 -5.56 11.13 -3.72
C ALA A 38 -4.53 11.46 -4.81
N ARG A 39 -4.51 10.70 -5.91
CA ARG A 39 -3.59 10.93 -7.03
C ARG A 39 -3.94 12.17 -7.86
N ALA A 40 -5.22 12.53 -7.93
CA ALA A 40 -5.70 13.69 -8.68
C ALA A 40 -5.66 15.01 -7.88
N ALA A 41 -5.40 14.95 -6.57
CA ALA A 41 -5.40 16.11 -5.68
C ALA A 41 -4.35 17.18 -6.06
N VAL A 42 -4.68 18.46 -5.83
CA VAL A 42 -3.79 19.61 -6.06
C VAL A 42 -3.88 20.57 -4.86
N PRO A 43 -2.82 20.70 -4.02
CA PRO A 43 -1.56 19.95 -4.08
C PRO A 43 -1.76 18.47 -3.75
N ARG A 44 -0.92 17.63 -4.35
CA ARG A 44 -0.91 16.18 -4.08
C ARG A 44 -0.15 15.88 -2.79
N ASP A 45 -0.72 15.02 -1.95
CA ASP A 45 -0.07 14.45 -0.79
C ASP A 45 0.47 13.04 -1.14
N PRO A 46 1.80 12.82 -1.13
CA PRO A 46 2.38 11.53 -1.46
C PRO A 46 2.08 10.44 -0.42
N ASP A 47 1.95 10.78 0.87
CA ASP A 47 1.72 9.80 1.93
C ASP A 47 0.28 9.27 1.84
N VAL A 48 -0.69 10.12 1.51
CA VAL A 48 -2.09 9.71 1.27
C VAL A 48 -2.20 8.80 0.04
N ALA A 49 -1.50 9.13 -1.06
CA ALA A 49 -1.50 8.25 -2.24
C ALA A 49 -0.82 6.91 -1.95
N ALA A 50 0.26 6.91 -1.16
CA ALA A 50 0.94 5.68 -0.74
C ALA A 50 0.04 4.82 0.15
N PHE A 51 -0.67 5.43 1.12
CA PHE A 51 -1.58 4.74 2.03
C PHE A 51 -2.64 3.93 1.29
N PHE A 52 -3.40 4.56 0.38
CA PHE A 52 -4.43 3.82 -0.38
C PHE A 52 -3.83 2.83 -1.38
N THR A 53 -2.64 3.11 -1.94
CA THR A 53 -1.96 2.13 -2.80
C THR A 53 -1.62 0.87 -2.01
N LEU A 54 -1.05 1.02 -0.82
CA LEU A 54 -0.63 -0.09 0.03
C LEU A 54 -1.82 -0.79 0.69
N GLY A 55 -2.92 -0.09 0.96
CA GLY A 55 -4.19 -0.70 1.35
C GLY A 55 -4.75 -1.64 0.27
N LEU A 56 -4.71 -1.24 -1.01
CA LEU A 56 -5.08 -2.14 -2.12
C LEU A 56 -4.13 -3.33 -2.23
N VAL A 57 -2.82 -3.12 -2.03
CA VAL A 57 -1.84 -4.22 -1.98
C VAL A 57 -2.17 -5.17 -0.84
N LEU A 58 -2.55 -4.68 0.34
CA LEU A 58 -2.87 -5.52 1.50
C LEU A 58 -4.06 -6.44 1.19
N MET A 59 -5.05 -5.94 0.45
CA MET A 59 -6.25 -6.67 0.05
C MET A 59 -6.10 -7.48 -1.25
N TYR A 60 -4.89 -7.62 -1.82
CA TYR A 60 -4.70 -8.26 -3.14
C TYR A 60 -5.24 -9.69 -3.19
N GLY A 61 -5.11 -10.46 -2.11
CA GLY A 61 -5.58 -11.84 -2.02
C GLY A 61 -7.10 -11.94 -2.19
N HIS A 62 -7.84 -10.98 -1.60
CA HIS A 62 -9.28 -10.87 -1.84
C HIS A 62 -9.58 -10.47 -3.28
N ALA A 63 -8.84 -9.50 -3.84
CA ALA A 63 -9.03 -9.05 -5.22
C ALA A 63 -8.83 -10.17 -6.26
N MET A 64 -8.00 -11.17 -5.99
CA MET A 64 -7.82 -12.36 -6.84
C MET A 64 -9.06 -13.27 -6.88
N GLU A 65 -9.88 -13.25 -5.83
CA GLU A 65 -11.08 -14.08 -5.68
C GLU A 65 -12.37 -13.32 -5.97
N ALA A 66 -12.29 -11.99 -6.08
CA ALA A 66 -13.41 -11.09 -6.31
C ALA A 66 -14.05 -11.25 -7.70
N ASP A 67 -15.21 -10.61 -7.88
CA ASP A 67 -15.85 -10.54 -9.20
C ASP A 67 -14.89 -9.96 -10.25
N PRO A 68 -14.88 -10.46 -11.51
CA PRO A 68 -13.88 -10.06 -12.51
C PRO A 68 -13.82 -8.55 -12.79
N GLU A 69 -14.96 -7.85 -12.71
CA GLU A 69 -15.00 -6.40 -12.87
C GLU A 69 -14.35 -5.66 -11.69
N VAL A 70 -14.48 -6.20 -10.48
CA VAL A 70 -13.84 -5.66 -9.27
C VAL A 70 -12.33 -5.87 -9.32
N ALA A 71 -11.90 -7.08 -9.70
CA ALA A 71 -10.49 -7.43 -9.84
C ALA A 71 -9.79 -6.54 -10.89
N ASP A 72 -10.43 -6.32 -12.05
CA ASP A 72 -9.91 -5.47 -13.13
C ASP A 72 -9.78 -3.99 -12.69
N GLU A 73 -10.76 -3.46 -11.95
CA GLU A 73 -10.69 -2.09 -11.42
C GLU A 73 -9.56 -1.92 -10.39
N ALA A 74 -9.35 -2.91 -9.52
CA ALA A 74 -8.24 -2.93 -8.56
C ALA A 74 -6.88 -3.01 -9.28
N ALA A 75 -6.72 -3.93 -10.23
CA ALA A 75 -5.49 -4.10 -10.99
C ALA A 75 -5.13 -2.82 -11.78
N LYS A 76 -6.11 -2.19 -12.45
CA LYS A 76 -5.91 -0.91 -13.14
C LYS A 76 -5.47 0.20 -12.20
N ALA A 77 -6.08 0.29 -11.02
CA ALA A 77 -5.72 1.30 -10.03
C ALA A 77 -4.28 1.14 -9.55
N LEU A 78 -3.87 -0.09 -9.23
CA LEU A 78 -2.51 -0.45 -8.84
C LEU A 78 -1.49 -0.16 -9.95
N LEU A 79 -1.78 -0.57 -11.20
CA LEU A 79 -0.91 -0.26 -12.35
C LEU A 79 -0.76 1.24 -12.58
N ALA A 80 -1.83 2.00 -12.39
CA ALA A 80 -1.81 3.44 -12.54
C ALA A 80 -0.97 4.12 -11.43
N ALA A 81 -1.04 3.63 -10.19
CA ALA A 81 -0.17 4.08 -9.10
C ALA A 81 1.31 3.69 -9.33
N ALA A 82 1.55 2.46 -9.78
CA ALA A 82 2.87 1.96 -10.13
C ALA A 82 3.54 2.72 -11.27
N SER A 83 2.77 3.26 -12.21
CA SER A 83 3.25 3.99 -13.39
C SER A 83 3.23 5.51 -13.20
N ASP A 84 2.96 5.97 -11.98
CA ASP A 84 2.81 7.38 -11.70
C ASP A 84 4.14 8.14 -11.87
N PRO A 85 4.20 9.19 -12.71
CA PRO A 85 5.44 9.94 -12.93
C PRO A 85 6.02 10.57 -11.65
N ALA A 86 5.18 10.86 -10.65
CA ALA A 86 5.62 11.36 -9.35
C ALA A 86 6.42 10.33 -8.54
N VAL A 87 6.31 9.05 -8.93
CA VAL A 87 6.83 7.89 -8.21
C VAL A 87 7.93 7.19 -9.01
N VAL A 88 7.73 6.97 -10.31
CA VAL A 88 8.62 6.17 -11.19
C VAL A 88 9.98 6.81 -11.48
N ASN A 89 10.06 8.14 -11.52
CA ASN A 89 11.29 8.84 -11.94
C ASN A 89 12.14 9.37 -10.78
N ARG A 90 11.84 8.99 -9.54
CA ARG A 90 12.65 9.37 -8.38
C ARG A 90 13.78 8.37 -8.18
N ALA A 91 15.00 8.80 -8.53
CA ALA A 91 16.20 8.08 -8.11
C ALA A 91 16.28 8.09 -6.58
N CYS A 92 16.35 6.91 -5.97
CA CYS A 92 16.62 6.72 -4.54
C CYS A 92 18.04 6.17 -4.36
N GLY A 93 18.64 6.43 -3.19
CA GLY A 93 19.97 5.95 -2.83
C GLY A 93 19.97 4.63 -2.05
N HIS A 94 18.81 4.00 -1.89
CA HIS A 94 18.67 2.79 -1.09
C HIS A 94 19.27 1.58 -1.81
N GLU A 95 20.09 0.79 -1.10
CA GLU A 95 20.72 -0.41 -1.68
C GLU A 95 19.73 -1.55 -1.92
N THR A 96 18.68 -1.64 -1.09
CA THR A 96 17.64 -2.67 -1.17
C THR A 96 16.28 -2.09 -0.85
N HIS A 97 15.24 -2.64 -1.48
CA HIS A 97 13.85 -2.26 -1.25
C HIS A 97 13.06 -3.49 -0.77
N PRO A 98 12.23 -3.35 0.30
CA PRO A 98 11.25 -4.35 0.68
C PRO A 98 10.43 -4.94 -0.48
N CYS A 99 10.06 -4.14 -1.48
CA CYS A 99 9.32 -4.62 -2.65
C CYS A 99 10.12 -5.57 -3.58
N ASP A 100 11.44 -5.61 -3.44
CA ASP A 100 12.33 -6.49 -4.20
C ASP A 100 12.60 -7.82 -3.46
N ASP A 101 12.10 -7.97 -2.22
CA ASP A 101 12.23 -9.20 -1.44
C ASP A 101 11.39 -10.33 -2.09
N SER A 102 11.92 -11.55 -2.05
CA SER A 102 11.22 -12.73 -2.60
C SER A 102 10.05 -13.19 -1.74
N ASP A 103 10.02 -12.80 -0.48
CA ASP A 103 8.95 -13.10 0.47
C ASP A 103 8.06 -11.87 0.69
N VAL A 104 7.21 -11.57 -0.30
CA VAL A 104 6.29 -10.43 -0.26
C VAL A 104 5.21 -10.65 0.81
N ASP A 105 4.72 -11.86 0.97
CA ASP A 105 3.72 -12.18 2.01
C ASP A 105 4.27 -11.89 3.41
N GLY A 106 5.54 -12.20 3.67
CA GLY A 106 6.22 -11.79 4.91
C GLY A 106 6.34 -10.26 5.06
N GLN A 107 6.44 -9.49 3.98
CA GLN A 107 6.42 -8.02 4.06
C GLN A 107 5.02 -7.49 4.42
N LEU A 108 3.95 -8.16 3.99
CA LEU A 108 2.57 -7.74 4.30
C LEU A 108 2.28 -7.77 5.80
N GLU A 109 2.97 -8.61 6.58
CA GLU A 109 2.86 -8.59 8.05
C GLU A 109 3.34 -7.25 8.66
N SER A 110 4.14 -6.47 7.93
CA SER A 110 4.60 -5.14 8.37
C SER A 110 3.69 -4.00 7.90
N PHE A 111 2.65 -4.29 7.10
CA PHE A 111 1.84 -3.26 6.47
C PHE A 111 0.93 -2.51 7.45
N GLU A 112 0.43 -3.16 8.50
CA GLU A 112 -0.34 -2.47 9.54
C GLU A 112 0.47 -1.31 10.15
N MET A 113 1.70 -1.59 10.57
CA MET A 113 2.63 -0.59 11.09
C MET A 113 2.96 0.49 10.04
N LEU A 114 3.25 0.08 8.79
CA LEU A 114 3.54 1.00 7.69
C LEU A 114 2.37 1.95 7.40
N LEU A 115 1.15 1.45 7.38
CA LEU A 115 -0.05 2.24 7.11
C LEU A 115 -0.33 3.23 8.24
N SER A 116 -0.17 2.83 9.51
CA SER A 116 -0.27 3.74 10.66
C SER A 116 0.76 4.87 10.59
N LEU A 117 2.02 4.55 10.24
CA LEU A 117 3.08 5.54 10.03
C LEU A 117 2.76 6.53 8.90
N LEU A 118 2.18 6.06 7.79
CA LEU A 118 1.72 6.91 6.67
C LEU A 118 0.52 7.79 7.04
N ALA A 119 -0.38 7.30 7.89
CA ALA A 119 -1.51 8.06 8.37
C ALA A 119 -1.09 9.25 9.26
N GLY A 120 0.11 9.16 9.85
CA GLY A 120 0.68 10.17 10.75
C GLY A 120 0.15 10.09 12.19
N ASP A 121 -0.52 8.99 12.53
CA ASP A 121 -1.08 8.70 13.85
C ASP A 121 -0.60 7.31 14.26
N SER A 122 0.66 7.23 14.70
CA SER A 122 1.31 5.98 15.04
C SER A 122 2.09 6.12 16.34
N GLU A 123 2.05 5.07 17.16
CA GLU A 123 2.98 4.91 18.29
C GLU A 123 4.36 4.40 17.85
N TYR A 124 4.50 3.98 16.58
CA TYR A 124 5.74 3.50 15.99
C TYR A 124 6.55 4.63 15.37
N GLU A 125 7.85 4.40 15.23
CA GLU A 125 8.74 5.22 14.42
C GLU A 125 9.14 4.48 13.13
N TRP A 126 9.60 5.20 12.12
CA TRP A 126 10.00 4.61 10.83
C TRP A 126 11.17 3.62 10.96
N GLU A 127 11.97 3.79 12.00
CA GLU A 127 13.07 2.94 12.42
C GLU A 127 12.60 1.57 12.92
N ASP A 128 11.37 1.45 13.43
CA ASP A 128 10.80 0.19 13.91
C ASP A 128 10.49 -0.79 12.77
N LEU A 129 10.23 -0.26 11.57
CA LEU A 129 10.06 -1.05 10.33
C LEU A 129 11.38 -1.57 9.76
N ASP A 130 12.51 -0.98 10.14
CA ASP A 130 13.80 -1.48 9.71
C ASP A 130 14.22 -2.67 10.59
N ARG A 131 14.39 -3.83 9.93
CA ARG A 131 14.68 -5.11 10.57
C ARG A 131 15.87 -4.96 11.54
N LYS A 132 15.75 -5.47 12.78
CA LYS A 132 16.84 -5.45 13.78
C LYS A 132 18.17 -5.91 13.17
N GLY A 133 19.14 -4.99 13.10
CA GLY A 133 20.49 -5.25 12.58
C GLY A 133 20.83 -4.58 11.25
N GLN A 134 19.92 -3.80 10.66
CA GLN A 134 20.23 -2.88 9.56
C GLN A 134 20.50 -1.48 10.12
N GLU A 135 21.48 -0.77 9.57
CA GLU A 135 21.77 0.60 10.01
C GLU A 135 20.58 1.51 9.65
N PRO A 136 20.10 2.35 10.58
CA PRO A 136 19.05 3.32 10.30
C PRO A 136 19.51 4.23 9.15
N GLN A 137 18.73 4.29 8.07
CA GLN A 137 18.99 5.24 6.99
C GLN A 137 18.24 6.54 7.28
N GLU A 138 18.81 7.70 6.88
CA GLU A 138 18.22 9.04 7.15
C GLU A 138 16.77 9.18 6.64
N GLU A 139 16.38 8.37 5.64
CA GLU A 139 14.99 8.21 5.21
C GLU A 139 14.69 6.71 5.09
N SER A 140 13.75 6.22 5.92
CA SER A 140 13.34 4.81 5.89
C SER A 140 13.00 4.38 4.47
N ARG A 141 13.65 3.30 4.02
CA ARG A 141 13.44 2.74 2.69
C ARG A 141 11.97 2.42 2.44
N TRP A 142 11.18 2.10 3.46
CA TRP A 142 9.74 1.86 3.37
C TRP A 142 8.94 3.03 2.80
N ARG A 143 9.40 4.28 3.02
CA ARG A 143 8.79 5.49 2.42
C ARG A 143 9.22 5.75 0.98
N CYS A 144 10.17 4.97 0.47
CA CYS A 144 10.67 5.17 -0.88
C CYS A 144 9.53 5.02 -1.90
N PRO A 145 9.33 6.00 -2.81
CA PRO A 145 8.35 5.85 -3.89
C PRO A 145 8.56 4.58 -4.72
N HIS A 146 9.81 4.09 -4.82
CA HIS A 146 10.12 2.83 -5.48
C HIS A 146 9.39 1.64 -4.83
N ASN A 147 9.32 1.59 -3.50
CA ASN A 147 8.63 0.54 -2.76
C ASN A 147 7.13 0.51 -3.06
N VAL A 148 6.47 1.67 -2.95
CA VAL A 148 5.04 1.80 -3.23
C VAL A 148 4.73 1.32 -4.65
N ALA A 149 5.52 1.76 -5.64
CA ALA A 149 5.34 1.31 -7.01
C ALA A 149 5.68 -0.17 -7.22
N GLY A 150 6.69 -0.71 -6.53
CA GLY A 150 7.08 -2.11 -6.58
C GLY A 150 6.00 -3.04 -6.08
N PHE A 151 5.49 -2.78 -4.86
CA PHE A 151 4.36 -3.52 -4.30
C PHE A 151 3.11 -3.42 -5.16
N ALA A 152 2.81 -2.23 -5.69
CA ALA A 152 1.66 -2.05 -6.58
C ALA A 152 1.79 -2.87 -7.88
N ARG A 153 2.97 -2.93 -8.50
CA ARG A 153 3.22 -3.78 -9.68
C ARG A 153 3.06 -5.26 -9.34
N TRP A 154 3.62 -5.68 -8.21
CA TRP A 154 3.53 -7.06 -7.77
C TRP A 154 2.07 -7.48 -7.54
N ALA A 155 1.30 -6.69 -6.79
CA ALA A 155 -0.10 -6.98 -6.51
C ALA A 155 -0.95 -6.98 -7.78
N ALA A 156 -0.75 -6.01 -8.68
CA ALA A 156 -1.44 -6.00 -9.97
C ALA A 156 -1.16 -7.25 -10.80
N ALA A 157 0.10 -7.70 -10.85
CA ALA A 157 0.49 -8.91 -11.57
C ALA A 157 -0.06 -10.19 -10.93
N ALA A 158 -0.28 -10.20 -9.60
CA ALA A 158 -0.91 -11.31 -8.90
C ALA A 158 -2.42 -11.40 -9.21
N ILE A 159 -3.08 -10.25 -9.37
CA ILE A 159 -4.52 -10.16 -9.68
C ILE A 159 -4.82 -10.58 -11.13
N GLY A 160 -4.00 -10.17 -12.11
CA GLY A 160 -4.18 -10.56 -13.53
C GLY A 160 -3.49 -9.68 -14.56
#